data_AF-A0A7K1A2E2-F1
#
_entry.id   AF-A0A7K1A2E2-F1
#
_cell.length_a   1.000
_cell.length_b   1.000
_cell.length_c   1.000
_cell.angle_alpha   90.00
_cell.angle_beta   90.00
_cell.angle_gamma   90.00
#
_symmetry.space_group_name_H-M   'P 1'
#
loop_
_entity.id
_entity.type
_entity.pdbx_description
1 polymer ?
#
loop_
_entity_poly.entity_id
_entity_poly.type
_entity_poly.pdbx_seq_one_letter_code
_entity_poly.pdbx_strand_id
1 'polypeptide(L)'
;MVRWLIAGVVVALLGASFWFEPWRLFTSSRVIEAVPTSEVVAGPVASTTPTPTVPADTATDDASGGPGKSGKTGKTGGSRPGPSPSLAPSPSPTLAASPSPTLAPSPTPSASVPAARDVELDRGEFVTAEHPTTGIARVLQLADGRRFVRLEGFDTSDGPDLHVWLSDQPSGGEWGSYDDARSVPLGELKATSGDQNYEIPASAEIGDLISVVIWCDRFDVAFGTAAVDLAS
;
A
#
# COMPACT_ATOMS: atom_id res chain seq x y z
N MET A 1 7.01 -54.19 20.91
CA MET A 1 6.50 -53.54 19.69
C MET A 1 6.17 -52.06 19.88
N VAL A 2 5.34 -51.69 20.86
CA VAL A 2 4.85 -50.29 21.06
C VAL A 2 5.96 -49.23 21.28
N ARG A 3 7.04 -49.56 22.01
CA ARG A 3 8.13 -48.60 22.30
C ARG A 3 8.92 -48.16 21.05
N TRP A 4 9.07 -49.05 20.06
CA TRP A 4 9.73 -48.74 18.79
C TRP A 4 8.86 -47.88 17.87
N LEU A 5 7.54 -48.04 17.94
CA LEU A 5 6.59 -47.19 17.21
C LEU A 5 6.58 -45.76 17.76
N ILE A 6 6.62 -45.58 19.09
CA ILE A 6 6.68 -44.25 19.70
C ILE A 6 7.98 -43.54 19.32
N ALA A 7 9.13 -44.23 19.41
CA ALA A 7 10.41 -43.65 19.01
C ALA A 7 10.44 -43.25 17.52
N GLY A 8 9.90 -44.09 16.64
CA GLY A 8 9.81 -43.78 15.20
C GLY A 8 8.93 -42.57 14.91
N VAL A 9 7.79 -42.43 15.57
CA VAL A 9 6.90 -41.27 15.42
C VAL A 9 7.55 -39.98 15.92
N VAL A 10 8.26 -40.02 17.05
CA VAL A 10 8.96 -38.84 17.59
C VAL A 10 10.07 -38.39 16.64
N VAL A 11 10.87 -39.31 16.11
CA VAL A 11 11.93 -38.97 15.14
C VAL A 11 11.34 -38.42 13.84
N ALA A 12 10.24 -38.98 13.35
CA ALA A 12 9.56 -38.48 12.16
C ALA A 12 8.98 -37.07 12.35
N LEU A 13 8.38 -36.78 13.52
CA LEU A 13 7.84 -35.45 13.82
C LEU A 13 8.95 -34.41 14.02
N LEU A 14 10.06 -34.77 14.68
CA LEU A 14 11.22 -33.89 14.83
C LEU A 14 11.89 -33.62 13.48
N GLY A 15 12.04 -34.64 12.63
CA GLY A 15 12.56 -34.48 11.27
C GLY A 15 11.65 -33.63 10.39
N ALA A 16 10.33 -33.82 10.48
CA ALA A 16 9.36 -33.03 9.74
C ALA A 16 9.35 -31.55 10.18
N SER A 17 9.48 -31.25 11.48
CA SER A 17 9.56 -29.86 11.97
C SER A 17 10.90 -29.18 11.67
N PHE A 18 11.96 -29.96 11.42
CA PHE A 18 13.26 -29.46 10.98
C PHE A 18 13.29 -29.19 9.47
N TRP A 19 12.49 -29.93 8.69
CA TRP A 19 12.35 -29.72 7.25
C TRP A 19 11.28 -28.67 6.89
N PHE A 20 10.15 -28.71 7.59
CA PHE A 20 9.06 -27.76 7.48
C PHE A 20 9.30 -26.71 8.56
N GLU A 21 10.13 -25.70 8.27
CA GLU A 21 10.50 -24.60 9.17
C GLU A 21 9.30 -23.64 9.41
N PRO A 22 8.32 -23.93 10.30
CA PRO A 22 7.09 -23.13 10.37
C PRO A 22 7.37 -21.77 11.02
N TRP A 23 8.52 -21.62 11.67
CA TRP A 23 9.01 -20.42 12.32
C TRP A 23 9.54 -19.39 11.33
N ARG A 24 10.01 -19.80 10.14
CA ARG A 24 10.40 -18.86 9.06
C ARG A 24 9.21 -18.15 8.41
N LEU A 25 8.00 -18.69 8.56
CA LEU A 25 6.77 -17.98 8.18
C LEU A 25 6.49 -16.75 9.06
N PHE A 26 7.23 -16.55 10.17
CA PHE A 26 7.03 -15.43 11.09
C PHE A 26 8.17 -14.40 11.11
N THR A 27 9.29 -14.67 10.46
CA THR A 27 10.43 -13.74 10.44
C THR A 27 10.43 -12.89 9.16
N SER A 28 10.17 -13.46 7.98
CA SER A 28 10.16 -12.67 6.75
C SER A 28 8.87 -11.86 6.57
N SER A 29 8.97 -10.54 6.71
CA SER A 29 7.91 -9.59 6.33
C SER A 29 8.14 -9.10 4.90
N ARG A 30 7.07 -8.90 4.13
CA ARG A 30 7.16 -8.41 2.74
C ARG A 30 6.19 -7.27 2.48
N VAL A 31 6.67 -6.20 1.86
CA VAL A 31 5.87 -5.04 1.42
C VAL A 31 6.09 -4.82 -0.08
N ILE A 32 5.04 -4.41 -0.80
CA ILE A 32 5.12 -4.10 -2.24
C ILE A 32 4.38 -2.77 -2.45
N GLU A 33 5.06 -1.68 -2.14
CA GLU A 33 4.55 -0.34 -2.38
C GLU A 33 4.78 0.06 -3.84
N ALA A 34 3.75 0.69 -4.42
CA ALA A 34 3.91 1.37 -5.70
C ALA A 34 4.97 2.47 -5.62
N VAL A 35 5.53 2.85 -6.77
CA VAL A 35 6.39 4.03 -6.87
C VAL A 35 5.59 5.24 -6.40
N PRO A 36 6.13 6.11 -5.54
CA PRO A 36 5.41 7.28 -5.06
C PRO A 36 5.09 8.17 -6.26
N THR A 37 3.83 8.51 -6.43
CA THR A 37 3.36 9.37 -7.52
C THR A 37 2.66 10.58 -6.92
N SER A 38 2.98 11.77 -7.42
CA SER A 38 2.16 12.95 -7.14
C SER A 38 0.83 12.81 -7.87
N GLU A 39 -0.23 12.37 -7.19
CA GLU A 39 -1.56 12.35 -7.77
C GLU A 39 -2.03 13.80 -7.96
N VAL A 40 -1.93 14.31 -9.20
CA VAL A 40 -2.76 15.46 -9.59
C VAL A 40 -4.18 14.92 -9.68
N VAL A 41 -4.90 14.95 -8.55
CA VAL A 41 -6.36 14.83 -8.54
C VAL A 41 -6.89 16.01 -9.35
N ALA A 42 -7.10 15.77 -10.64
CA ALA A 42 -8.07 16.51 -11.45
C ALA A 42 -9.47 16.10 -10.95
N GLY A 43 -9.78 16.49 -9.72
CA GLY A 43 -11.13 16.36 -9.19
C GLY A 43 -12.05 17.21 -10.06
N PRO A 44 -13.26 16.72 -10.40
CA PRO A 44 -14.22 17.54 -11.13
C PRO A 44 -14.51 18.75 -10.25
N VAL A 45 -14.28 19.95 -10.78
CA VAL A 45 -14.80 21.17 -10.16
C VAL A 45 -16.31 20.99 -10.07
N ALA A 46 -16.79 20.71 -8.86
CA ALA A 46 -18.21 20.74 -8.55
C ALA A 46 -18.71 22.12 -8.95
N SER A 47 -19.49 22.18 -10.04
CA SER A 47 -20.20 23.38 -10.42
C SER A 47 -21.25 23.63 -9.34
N THR A 48 -20.93 24.50 -8.39
CA THR A 48 -21.92 25.13 -7.52
C THR A 48 -22.94 25.80 -8.44
N THR A 49 -24.11 25.17 -8.60
CA THR A 49 -25.22 25.78 -9.35
C THR A 49 -25.77 26.92 -8.49
N PRO A 50 -25.78 28.18 -8.98
CA PRO A 50 -26.49 29.24 -8.28
C PRO A 50 -28.00 28.98 -8.34
N THR A 51 -28.65 29.14 -7.19
CA THR A 51 -30.11 29.14 -7.00
C THR A 51 -30.82 29.99 -8.05
N PRO A 52 -31.74 29.43 -8.86
CA PRO A 52 -32.62 30.27 -9.68
C PRO A 52 -33.72 30.87 -8.80
N THR A 53 -33.71 32.19 -8.68
CA THR A 53 -34.80 33.03 -8.18
C THR A 53 -36.01 32.88 -9.10
N VAL A 54 -37.14 32.38 -8.57
CA VAL A 54 -38.44 32.36 -9.25
C VAL A 54 -39.28 33.54 -8.72
N PRO A 55 -39.89 34.37 -9.59
CA PRO A 55 -40.82 35.40 -9.15
C PRO A 55 -42.20 34.80 -8.82
N ALA A 56 -42.86 35.45 -7.86
CA ALA A 56 -44.16 35.11 -7.33
C ALA A 56 -45.27 35.12 -8.40
N ASP A 57 -46.16 34.13 -8.32
CA ASP A 57 -47.55 34.31 -8.72
C ASP A 57 -48.50 33.64 -7.73
N THR A 58 -49.61 34.32 -7.55
CA THR A 58 -50.63 34.12 -6.51
C THR A 58 -51.63 33.04 -6.94
N ALA A 59 -51.96 32.10 -6.05
CA ALA A 59 -53.29 31.48 -6.03
C ALA A 59 -53.57 30.82 -4.68
N THR A 60 -54.69 31.24 -4.10
CA THR A 60 -55.34 30.84 -2.84
C THR A 60 -56.13 29.53 -3.02
N ASP A 61 -56.62 29.01 -1.89
CA ASP A 61 -57.65 27.97 -1.68
C ASP A 61 -57.12 26.54 -1.47
N ASP A 62 -57.62 25.70 -0.57
CA ASP A 62 -58.41 25.79 0.67
C ASP A 62 -58.43 24.34 1.23
N ALA A 63 -58.74 24.20 2.52
CA ALA A 63 -59.39 23.05 3.16
C ALA A 63 -58.69 21.66 3.30
N SER A 64 -58.30 21.42 4.56
CA SER A 64 -58.95 20.45 5.48
C SER A 64 -58.67 18.94 5.37
N GLY A 65 -58.30 18.33 6.51
CA GLY A 65 -58.73 16.95 6.81
C GLY A 65 -57.76 15.95 7.48
N GLY A 66 -57.42 16.17 8.75
CA GLY A 66 -57.50 15.17 9.85
C GLY A 66 -56.62 13.90 9.91
N PRO A 67 -56.49 13.26 11.09
CA PRO A 67 -55.38 12.37 11.46
C PRO A 67 -55.79 10.89 11.68
N GLY A 68 -54.81 9.97 11.66
CA GLY A 68 -55.05 8.55 11.98
C GLY A 68 -53.82 7.85 12.57
N LYS A 69 -53.90 7.52 13.87
CA LYS A 69 -52.93 6.74 14.64
C LYS A 69 -53.15 5.22 14.49
N SER A 70 -52.13 4.46 14.90
CA SER A 70 -52.22 3.31 15.84
C SER A 70 -52.24 1.89 15.27
N GLY A 71 -51.60 0.98 16.02
CA GLY A 71 -51.87 -0.47 16.04
C GLY A 71 -50.76 -1.33 15.41
N LYS A 72 -49.74 -1.86 16.12
CA LYS A 72 -49.71 -2.83 17.24
C LYS A 72 -49.88 -4.30 16.79
N THR A 73 -48.94 -5.14 17.26
CA THR A 73 -49.01 -6.60 17.52
C THR A 73 -49.31 -7.51 16.32
N GLY A 74 -48.56 -8.56 16.00
CA GLY A 74 -47.84 -9.52 16.83
C GLY A 74 -48.24 -10.93 16.37
N LYS A 75 -47.50 -11.94 16.83
CA LYS A 75 -47.91 -13.36 16.99
C LYS A 75 -47.46 -14.39 15.92
N THR A 76 -46.52 -15.23 16.39
CA THR A 76 -46.45 -16.70 16.33
C THR A 76 -46.35 -17.44 14.99
N GLY A 77 -45.25 -18.17 14.85
CA GLY A 77 -45.25 -19.60 15.19
C GLY A 77 -45.22 -20.59 14.03
N GLY A 78 -44.36 -21.61 14.17
CA GLY A 78 -44.69 -22.98 13.75
C GLY A 78 -44.00 -23.48 12.50
N SER A 79 -42.92 -24.25 12.71
CA SER A 79 -42.27 -25.15 11.76
C SER A 79 -43.22 -26.22 11.19
N ARG A 80 -43.03 -26.57 9.92
CA ARG A 80 -43.17 -27.97 9.44
C ARG A 80 -42.35 -28.20 8.16
N PRO A 81 -41.63 -29.33 8.03
CA PRO A 81 -40.91 -29.69 6.81
C PRO A 81 -41.79 -30.50 5.84
N GLY A 82 -41.51 -30.39 4.55
CA GLY A 82 -42.15 -31.13 3.46
C GLY A 82 -41.44 -30.93 2.12
N PRO A 83 -41.57 -31.87 1.17
CA PRO A 83 -40.45 -32.44 0.41
C PRO A 83 -40.16 -31.78 -0.94
N SER A 84 -38.95 -32.03 -1.46
CA SER A 84 -38.54 -31.74 -2.83
C SER A 84 -39.47 -32.38 -3.86
N PRO A 85 -39.77 -31.66 -4.96
CA PRO A 85 -40.06 -32.27 -6.23
C PRO A 85 -39.01 -31.95 -7.30
N SER A 86 -38.90 -32.95 -8.17
CA SER A 86 -38.02 -33.15 -9.31
C SER A 86 -38.11 -32.09 -10.42
N LEU A 87 -37.00 -31.99 -11.15
CA LEU A 87 -36.70 -31.25 -12.38
C LEU A 87 -37.81 -31.15 -13.45
N ALA A 88 -37.95 -29.96 -14.04
CA ALA A 88 -38.39 -29.71 -15.42
C ALA A 88 -37.82 -28.36 -15.93
N PRO A 89 -37.59 -28.18 -17.26
CA PRO A 89 -36.66 -27.20 -17.82
C PRO A 89 -37.20 -25.77 -17.96
N SER A 90 -36.35 -24.77 -17.72
CA SER A 90 -36.62 -23.34 -17.97
C SER A 90 -36.74 -23.01 -19.46
N PRO A 91 -37.72 -22.21 -19.90
CA PRO A 91 -37.74 -21.65 -21.24
C PRO A 91 -36.71 -20.51 -21.37
N SER A 92 -36.03 -20.45 -22.52
CA SER A 92 -35.13 -19.37 -22.91
C SER A 92 -35.88 -18.04 -23.04
N PRO A 93 -35.40 -16.91 -22.48
CA PRO A 93 -35.97 -15.61 -22.78
C PRO A 93 -35.53 -15.11 -24.16
N THR A 94 -36.53 -14.72 -24.94
CA THR A 94 -36.45 -13.99 -26.21
C THR A 94 -35.57 -12.73 -26.10
N LEU A 95 -34.66 -12.55 -27.05
CA LEU A 95 -33.84 -11.35 -27.26
C LEU A 95 -34.75 -10.15 -27.58
N ALA A 96 -34.83 -9.18 -26.67
CA ALA A 96 -35.34 -7.84 -26.97
C ALA A 96 -34.20 -6.99 -27.53
N ALA A 97 -34.44 -6.36 -28.67
CA ALA A 97 -33.51 -5.47 -29.36
C ALA A 97 -33.22 -4.20 -28.53
N SER A 98 -31.93 -3.93 -28.31
CA SER A 98 -31.44 -2.68 -27.72
C SER A 98 -31.39 -1.56 -28.77
N PRO A 99 -31.87 -0.34 -28.50
CA PRO A 99 -31.69 0.79 -29.39
C PRO A 99 -30.23 1.26 -29.38
N SER A 100 -29.68 1.57 -30.56
CA SER A 100 -28.34 2.13 -30.74
C SER A 100 -28.25 3.53 -30.13
N PRO A 101 -27.25 3.86 -29.29
CA PRO A 101 -27.00 5.23 -28.92
C PRO A 101 -26.36 6.00 -30.09
N THR A 102 -26.92 7.17 -30.37
CA THR A 102 -26.40 8.20 -31.27
C THR A 102 -24.98 8.62 -30.88
N LEU A 103 -24.08 8.66 -31.87
CA LEU A 103 -22.70 9.18 -31.77
C LEU A 103 -22.71 10.64 -31.26
N ALA A 104 -22.19 10.85 -30.05
CA ALA A 104 -21.76 12.18 -29.60
C ALA A 104 -20.42 12.53 -30.28
N PRO A 105 -20.15 13.81 -30.61
CA PRO A 105 -18.89 14.21 -31.20
C PRO A 105 -17.75 14.01 -30.21
N SER A 106 -16.68 13.35 -30.66
CA SER A 106 -15.44 13.17 -29.92
C SER A 106 -14.88 14.54 -29.50
N PRO A 107 -14.51 14.75 -28.22
CA PRO A 107 -13.73 15.93 -27.87
C PRO A 107 -12.39 15.86 -28.61
N THR A 108 -12.04 16.94 -29.29
CA THR A 108 -10.69 17.21 -29.79
C THR A 108 -9.72 16.96 -28.63
N PRO A 109 -8.62 16.19 -28.78
CA PRO A 109 -7.64 16.05 -27.72
C PRO A 109 -7.07 17.42 -27.41
N SER A 110 -7.54 17.99 -26.30
CA SER A 110 -6.94 19.18 -25.69
C SER A 110 -5.49 18.82 -25.43
N ALA A 111 -4.58 19.64 -25.95
CA ALA A 111 -3.14 19.41 -25.82
C ALA A 111 -2.80 19.14 -24.35
N SER A 112 -2.28 17.93 -24.08
CA SER A 112 -1.84 17.51 -22.76
C SER A 112 -0.75 18.47 -22.30
N VAL A 113 -1.04 19.29 -21.30
CA VAL A 113 0.00 19.95 -20.51
C VAL A 113 0.89 18.83 -19.97
N PRO A 114 2.23 18.88 -20.11
CA PRO A 114 3.07 17.85 -19.52
C PRO A 114 2.82 17.86 -18.01
N ALA A 115 2.25 16.77 -17.50
CA ALA A 115 2.24 16.53 -16.07
C ALA A 115 3.69 16.65 -15.59
N ALA A 116 3.92 17.49 -14.59
CA ALA A 116 5.20 17.52 -13.90
C ALA A 116 5.51 16.06 -13.52
N ARG A 117 6.65 15.58 -14.01
CA ARG A 117 7.05 14.17 -13.91
C ARG A 117 7.93 14.00 -12.69
N ASP A 118 7.75 12.89 -11.99
CA ASP A 118 8.66 12.50 -10.93
C ASP A 118 10.07 12.27 -11.54
N VAL A 119 11.10 12.77 -10.86
CA VAL A 119 12.50 12.76 -11.28
C VAL A 119 13.28 11.83 -10.36
N GLU A 120 14.06 10.93 -10.94
CA GLU A 120 15.07 10.17 -10.19
C GLU A 120 16.31 11.05 -10.03
N LEU A 121 16.63 11.39 -8.78
CA LEU A 121 17.82 12.17 -8.43
C LEU A 121 19.07 11.30 -8.53
N ASP A 122 19.04 10.12 -7.91
CA ASP A 122 20.12 9.14 -8.00
C ASP A 122 19.69 7.72 -7.59
N ARG A 123 20.57 6.75 -7.77
CA ARG A 123 20.38 5.36 -7.35
C ARG A 123 21.68 4.64 -6.99
N GLY A 124 21.59 3.70 -6.05
CA GLY A 124 22.68 2.80 -5.67
C GLY A 124 22.22 1.37 -5.41
N GLU A 125 23.11 0.40 -5.65
CA GLU A 125 22.88 -0.99 -5.24
C GLU A 125 23.30 -1.17 -3.77
N PHE A 126 22.57 -2.01 -3.05
CA PHE A 126 22.98 -2.37 -1.69
C PHE A 126 24.21 -3.28 -1.71
N VAL A 127 25.22 -2.88 -0.95
CA VAL A 127 26.31 -3.74 -0.52
C VAL A 127 26.00 -4.29 0.87
N THR A 128 26.31 -5.56 1.06
CA THR A 128 26.21 -6.23 2.37
C THR A 128 27.23 -5.63 3.33
N ALA A 129 26.78 -5.34 4.55
CA ALA A 129 27.63 -4.99 5.69
C ALA A 129 27.55 -6.15 6.70
N GLU A 130 27.07 -5.91 7.93
CA GLU A 130 27.03 -6.94 8.97
C GLU A 130 26.10 -8.10 8.62
N HIS A 131 25.06 -7.83 7.82
CA HIS A 131 24.05 -8.81 7.44
C HIS A 131 23.81 -8.83 5.93
N PRO A 132 23.60 -10.01 5.31
CA PRO A 132 23.27 -10.09 3.88
C PRO A 132 22.12 -9.14 3.53
N THR A 133 22.39 -8.22 2.62
CA THR A 133 21.43 -7.20 2.19
C THR A 133 21.59 -6.98 0.69
N THR A 134 20.47 -6.97 -0.03
CA THR A 134 20.43 -6.80 -1.49
C THR A 134 19.29 -5.86 -1.91
N GLY A 135 19.31 -5.43 -3.17
CA GLY A 135 18.31 -4.55 -3.76
C GLY A 135 18.91 -3.22 -4.22
N ILE A 136 18.04 -2.27 -4.56
CA ILE A 136 18.40 -0.93 -5.04
C ILE A 136 17.78 0.11 -4.09
N ALA A 137 18.54 1.15 -3.76
CA ALA A 137 18.00 2.38 -3.21
C ALA A 137 17.92 3.43 -4.33
N ARG A 138 16.75 4.00 -4.57
CA ARG A 138 16.52 5.13 -5.47
C ARG A 138 16.13 6.36 -4.68
N VAL A 139 16.60 7.53 -5.07
CA VAL A 139 16.13 8.79 -4.53
C VAL A 139 15.29 9.49 -5.57
N LEU A 140 14.03 9.74 -5.23
CA LEU A 140 13.02 10.29 -6.12
C LEU A 140 12.63 11.69 -5.65
N GLN A 141 12.48 12.63 -6.57
CA GLN A 141 11.80 13.89 -6.34
C GLN A 141 10.48 13.87 -7.10
N LEU A 142 9.39 13.99 -6.36
CA LEU A 142 8.05 14.07 -6.89
C LEU A 142 7.79 15.46 -7.50
N ALA A 143 6.80 15.53 -8.38
CA ALA A 143 6.34 16.78 -8.99
C ALA A 143 5.94 17.87 -7.99
N ASP A 144 5.45 17.47 -6.81
CA ASP A 144 5.09 18.37 -5.71
C ASP A 144 6.29 18.84 -4.87
N GLY A 145 7.51 18.39 -5.21
CA GLY A 145 8.75 18.73 -4.53
C GLY A 145 9.12 17.81 -3.37
N ARG A 146 8.23 16.90 -2.95
CA ARG A 146 8.58 15.90 -1.93
C ARG A 146 9.65 14.96 -2.46
N ARG A 147 10.49 14.48 -1.54
CA ARG A 147 11.58 13.56 -1.88
C ARG A 147 11.41 12.25 -1.12
N PHE A 148 11.79 11.15 -1.75
CA PHE A 148 11.66 9.81 -1.18
C PHE A 148 12.92 9.00 -1.44
N VAL A 149 13.34 8.22 -0.45
CA VAL A 149 14.16 7.04 -0.68
C VAL A 149 13.22 5.86 -0.93
N ARG A 150 13.35 5.23 -2.09
CA ARG A 150 12.64 4.01 -2.45
C ARG A 150 13.61 2.84 -2.45
N LEU A 151 13.29 1.81 -1.67
CA LEU A 151 13.95 0.52 -1.71
C LEU A 151 13.22 -0.35 -2.74
N GLU A 152 13.94 -0.96 -3.68
CA GLU A 152 13.38 -1.83 -4.72
C GLU A 152 14.06 -3.18 -4.73
N GLY A 153 13.26 -4.25 -4.84
CA GLY A 153 13.77 -5.62 -4.77
C GLY A 153 14.60 -5.86 -3.51
N PHE A 154 14.28 -5.15 -2.43
CA PHE A 154 15.03 -5.17 -1.19
C PHE A 154 14.87 -6.51 -0.49
N ASP A 155 15.95 -7.01 0.09
CA ASP A 155 15.94 -8.20 0.94
C ASP A 155 17.07 -8.10 1.95
N THR A 156 16.75 -8.32 3.23
CA THR A 156 17.71 -8.40 4.34
C THR A 156 17.20 -9.36 5.42
N SER A 157 18.04 -9.66 6.40
CA SER A 157 17.63 -10.45 7.57
C SER A 157 16.91 -9.60 8.62
N ASP A 158 16.11 -10.27 9.46
CA ASP A 158 15.46 -9.61 10.60
C ASP A 158 16.44 -9.03 11.60
N GLY A 159 16.10 -7.83 12.08
CA GLY A 159 16.78 -7.14 13.16
C GLY A 159 15.76 -6.65 14.19
N PRO A 160 16.18 -6.49 15.45
CA PRO A 160 15.29 -6.10 16.55
C PRO A 160 14.82 -4.65 16.47
N ASP A 161 15.53 -3.78 15.76
CA ASP A 161 15.26 -2.34 15.68
C ASP A 161 15.90 -1.74 14.42
N LEU A 162 15.36 -2.07 13.25
CA LEU A 162 15.91 -1.65 11.96
C LEU A 162 15.31 -0.33 11.49
N HIS A 163 16.16 0.56 10.97
CA HIS A 163 15.81 1.88 10.46
C HIS A 163 16.46 2.13 9.10
N VAL A 164 15.85 3.02 8.31
CA VAL A 164 16.42 3.53 7.06
C VAL A 164 16.95 4.93 7.29
N TRP A 165 18.24 5.14 7.10
CA TRP A 165 18.92 6.42 7.29
C TRP A 165 19.55 6.89 5.98
N LEU A 166 19.70 8.21 5.84
CA LEU A 166 20.69 8.82 4.94
C LEU A 166 21.93 9.19 5.75
N SER A 167 23.13 9.00 5.22
CA SER A 167 24.40 9.27 5.92
C SER A 167 25.42 9.99 5.03
N ASP A 168 26.30 10.78 5.65
CA ASP A 168 27.45 11.42 5.01
C ASP A 168 28.66 10.48 4.80
N GLN A 169 28.57 9.24 5.27
CA GLN A 169 29.62 8.24 5.11
C GLN A 169 29.47 7.49 3.79
N PRO A 170 30.60 7.07 3.18
CA PRO A 170 30.56 6.25 1.98
C PRO A 170 29.89 4.91 2.25
N SER A 171 29.22 4.36 1.25
CA SER A 171 28.72 2.98 1.31
C SER A 171 29.88 1.98 1.36
N GLY A 172 29.71 0.89 2.11
CA GLY A 172 30.75 -0.10 2.34
C GLY A 172 31.85 0.37 3.30
N GLY A 173 31.54 1.32 4.18
CA GLY A 173 32.45 1.76 5.24
C GLY A 173 32.87 0.64 6.19
N GLU A 174 33.94 0.86 6.95
CA GLU A 174 34.40 -0.06 7.98
C GLU A 174 33.43 -0.11 9.18
N TRP A 175 33.52 -1.14 10.02
CA TRP A 175 32.73 -1.24 11.24
C TRP A 175 32.93 0.00 12.13
N GLY A 176 31.83 0.57 12.62
CA GLY A 176 31.82 1.82 13.40
C GLY A 176 31.85 3.11 12.57
N SER A 177 31.96 3.06 11.24
CA SER A 177 32.00 4.27 10.41
C SER A 177 30.76 5.15 10.56
N TYR A 178 29.62 4.53 10.92
CA TYR A 178 28.32 5.19 10.98
C TYR A 178 27.92 5.66 12.39
N ASP A 179 28.71 5.34 13.43
CA ASP A 179 28.35 5.57 14.85
C ASP A 179 28.26 7.06 15.19
N ASP A 180 29.24 7.84 14.71
CA ASP A 180 29.34 9.30 14.91
C ASP A 180 29.06 10.08 13.62
N ALA A 181 28.55 9.40 12.59
CA ALA A 181 28.27 9.99 11.30
C ALA A 181 27.10 10.98 11.36
N ARG A 182 27.12 11.98 10.49
CA ARG A 182 25.92 12.79 10.27
C ARG A 182 24.90 11.92 9.54
N SER A 183 23.73 11.77 10.14
CA SER A 183 22.65 10.98 9.56
C SER A 183 21.28 11.67 9.65
N VAL A 184 20.39 11.31 8.74
CA VAL A 184 18.98 11.70 8.75
C VAL A 184 18.14 10.42 8.78
N PRO A 185 17.46 10.11 9.89
CA PRO A 185 16.57 8.96 9.96
C PRO A 185 15.31 9.23 9.13
N LEU A 186 14.94 8.26 8.29
CA LEU A 186 13.72 8.31 7.48
C LEU A 186 12.58 7.47 8.09
N GLY A 187 12.91 6.60 9.05
CA GLY A 187 11.95 5.81 9.82
C GLY A 187 12.34 4.34 9.96
N GLU A 188 11.52 3.61 10.71
CA GLU A 188 11.65 2.17 10.92
C GLU A 188 11.54 1.40 9.59
N LEU A 189 12.31 0.32 9.46
CA LEU A 189 12.20 -0.59 8.33
C LEU A 189 10.83 -1.27 8.36
N LYS A 190 9.99 -1.00 7.36
CA LYS A 190 8.59 -1.46 7.35
C LYS A 190 8.48 -2.97 7.15
N ALA A 191 9.40 -3.54 6.38
CA ALA A 191 9.54 -4.97 6.15
C ALA A 191 10.97 -5.34 5.71
N THR A 192 11.35 -6.58 5.95
CA THR A 192 12.68 -7.12 5.58
C THR A 192 12.81 -7.44 4.09
N SER A 193 11.71 -7.43 3.33
CA SER A 193 11.75 -7.65 1.89
C SER A 193 10.71 -6.85 1.09
N GLY A 194 11.04 -6.60 -0.18
CA GLY A 194 10.16 -6.01 -1.19
C GLY A 194 10.36 -4.51 -1.45
N ASP A 195 9.34 -3.85 -1.97
CA ASP A 195 9.44 -2.48 -2.47
C ASP A 195 8.82 -1.51 -1.47
N GLN A 196 9.55 -0.48 -1.03
CA GLN A 196 9.16 0.34 0.12
C GLN A 196 9.64 1.78 -0.04
N ASN A 197 8.83 2.76 0.36
CA ASN A 197 9.17 4.17 0.22
C ASN A 197 9.29 4.88 1.57
N TYR A 198 10.25 5.79 1.66
CA TYR A 198 10.61 6.55 2.86
C TYR A 198 10.68 8.03 2.50
N GLU A 199 9.81 8.85 3.08
CA GLU A 199 9.81 10.28 2.82
C GLU A 199 11.04 10.94 3.45
N ILE A 200 11.73 11.78 2.67
CA ILE A 200 12.82 12.60 3.16
C ILE A 200 12.20 13.89 3.70
N PRO A 201 12.42 14.22 5.00
CA PRO A 201 11.87 15.44 5.58
C PRO A 201 12.27 16.69 4.77
N ALA A 202 11.31 17.56 4.46
CA ALA A 202 11.58 18.75 3.64
C ALA A 202 12.59 19.72 4.29
N SER A 203 12.70 19.71 5.62
CA SER A 203 13.66 20.50 6.39
C SER A 203 15.04 19.84 6.54
N ALA A 204 15.23 18.62 6.05
CA ALA A 204 16.51 17.93 6.14
C ALA A 204 17.50 18.50 5.11
N GLU A 205 18.68 18.85 5.59
CA GLU A 205 19.84 19.20 4.78
C GLU A 205 20.50 17.90 4.27
N ILE A 206 20.24 17.53 3.01
CA ILE A 206 20.68 16.25 2.45
C ILE A 206 21.83 16.33 1.44
N GLY A 207 22.28 17.54 1.07
CA GLY A 207 23.22 17.73 -0.05
C GLY A 207 24.57 17.05 0.12
N ASP A 208 25.02 16.86 1.38
CA ASP A 208 26.28 16.19 1.71
C ASP A 208 26.08 14.72 2.12
N LEU A 209 24.85 14.19 2.06
CA LEU A 209 24.57 12.79 2.37
C LEU A 209 24.78 11.94 1.13
N ILE A 210 25.60 10.91 1.26
CA ILE A 210 26.14 10.13 0.14
C ILE A 210 25.83 8.63 0.23
N SER A 211 25.04 8.21 1.22
CA SER A 211 24.58 6.83 1.30
C SER A 211 23.22 6.67 1.97
N VAL A 212 22.53 5.61 1.58
CA VAL A 212 21.40 5.02 2.32
C VAL A 212 21.94 3.89 3.18
N VAL A 213 21.56 3.85 4.45
CA VAL A 213 22.02 2.85 5.44
C VAL A 213 20.81 2.16 6.06
N ILE A 214 20.83 0.83 6.07
CA ILE A 214 19.92 0.03 6.89
C ILE A 214 20.59 -0.15 8.25
N TRP A 215 20.17 0.63 9.23
CA TRP A 215 20.80 0.70 10.56
C TRP A 215 20.03 -0.13 11.57
N CYS A 216 20.74 -0.86 12.44
CA CYS A 216 20.15 -1.51 13.59
C CYS A 216 20.48 -0.72 14.87
N ASP A 217 19.54 0.08 15.36
CA ASP A 217 19.74 0.97 16.51
C ASP A 217 20.15 0.22 17.77
N ARG A 218 19.54 -0.94 18.02
CA ARG A 218 19.84 -1.74 19.22
C ARG A 218 21.28 -2.25 19.31
N PHE A 219 21.96 -2.44 18.17
CA PHE A 219 23.27 -3.06 18.10
C PHE A 219 24.36 -2.14 17.55
N ASP A 220 24.00 -0.91 17.19
CA ASP A 220 24.89 0.07 16.59
C ASP A 220 25.66 -0.49 15.36
N VAL A 221 24.93 -1.10 14.41
CA VAL A 221 25.52 -1.67 13.18
C VAL A 221 24.71 -1.39 11.92
N ALA A 222 25.43 -1.24 10.80
CA ALA A 222 24.83 -1.24 9.47
C ALA A 222 24.62 -2.68 8.97
N PHE A 223 23.40 -3.02 8.55
CA PHE A 223 23.08 -4.28 7.88
C PHE A 223 23.50 -4.25 6.42
N GLY A 224 23.16 -3.17 5.72
CA GLY A 224 23.56 -2.95 4.33
C GLY A 224 23.53 -1.47 4.00
N THR A 225 24.30 -1.08 2.99
CA THR A 225 24.41 0.33 2.58
C THR A 225 24.37 0.46 1.06
N ALA A 226 23.89 1.58 0.54
CA ALA A 226 23.89 1.88 -0.88
C ALA A 226 24.41 3.30 -1.11
N ALA A 227 25.35 3.47 -2.03
CA ALA A 227 25.86 4.79 -2.38
C ALA A 227 24.81 5.59 -3.15
N VAL A 228 24.61 6.86 -2.79
CA VAL A 228 23.78 7.80 -3.53
C VAL A 228 24.47 9.16 -3.56
N ASP A 229 24.15 10.02 -4.52
CA ASP A 229 24.60 11.40 -4.58
C ASP A 229 23.38 12.33 -4.58
N LEU A 230 23.25 13.11 -3.50
CA LEU A 230 22.11 14.01 -3.27
C LEU A 230 22.47 15.49 -3.48
N ALA A 231 23.67 15.76 -4.00
CA ALA A 231 24.09 17.09 -4.40
C ALA A 231 23.44 17.45 -5.76
N SER A 232 22.16 17.84 -5.75
CA SER A 232 21.45 18.37 -6.93
C SER A 232 20.42 19.43 -6.57
#